data_AF-A0A7K5Z6E9-F1
#
_entry.id   AF-A0A7K5Z6E9-F1
#
_cell.length_a   1.000
_cell.length_b   1.000
_cell.length_c   1.000
_cell.angle_alpha   90.00
_cell.angle_beta   90.00
_cell.angle_gamma   90.00
#
_symmetry.space_group_name_H-M   'P 1'
#
loop_
_entity.id
_entity.type
_entity.pdbx_description
1 polymer ?
#
loop_
_entity_poly.entity_id
_entity_poly.type
_entity_poly.pdbx_seq_one_letter_code
_entity_poly.pdbx_strand_id
1 'polypeptide(L)'
;QERQNIIRYWLENLRAKQGESLHNIHFLEGQPIIPELAARGVIQQVFPLHEQRILKRLMKSWVQAVCEAQPLDEICDYFGVKIAMYFAWLGFYTSAMVYPAVFGSILYTFTESDQTSQDICCVVFAIFNVVWSTLFLEEWKRRGAEFAYKWGTLDTPAESIEEPRPQFRGTKRISPVTSAEEFYYPPWKRRLFQCLVSLPVCLACLSCVFLLMLGCFQLQ
;
A
#
# COMPACT_ATOMS: atom_id res chain seq x y z
N GLN A 1 2.75 -17.43 -7.34
CA GLN A 1 1.69 -16.61 -6.73
C GLN A 1 0.32 -16.69 -7.45
N GLU A 2 0.27 -16.52 -8.77
CA GLU A 2 -0.99 -16.38 -9.52
C GLU A 2 -2.03 -17.47 -9.26
N ARG A 3 -1.62 -18.74 -9.24
CA ARG A 3 -2.53 -19.87 -8.95
C ARG A 3 -3.20 -19.76 -7.59
N GLN A 4 -2.45 -19.31 -6.57
CA GLN A 4 -2.97 -19.11 -5.23
C GLN A 4 -3.93 -17.91 -5.20
N ASN A 5 -3.63 -16.84 -5.95
CA ASN A 5 -4.55 -15.72 -6.13
C ASN A 5 -5.85 -16.12 -6.84
N ILE A 6 -5.79 -16.97 -7.86
CA ILE A 6 -6.99 -17.49 -8.54
C ILE A 6 -7.83 -18.30 -7.56
N ILE A 7 -7.24 -19.25 -6.83
CA ILE A 7 -7.96 -20.03 -5.82
C ILE A 7 -8.60 -19.11 -4.78
N ARG A 8 -7.87 -18.10 -4.31
CA ARG A 8 -8.39 -17.10 -3.37
C ARG A 8 -9.56 -16.33 -3.96
N TYR A 9 -9.45 -15.87 -5.20
CA TYR A 9 -10.52 -15.17 -5.91
C TYR A 9 -11.78 -16.05 -6.01
N TRP A 10 -11.65 -17.32 -6.36
CA TRP A 10 -12.77 -18.26 -6.39
C TRP A 10 -13.40 -18.49 -5.01
N LEU A 11 -12.59 -18.60 -3.95
CA LEU A 11 -13.08 -18.76 -2.59
C LEU A 11 -13.83 -17.50 -2.10
N GLU A 12 -13.30 -16.31 -2.39
CA GLU A 12 -13.95 -15.04 -2.07
C GLU A 12 -15.22 -14.82 -2.92
N ASN A 13 -15.28 -15.43 -4.12
CA ASN A 13 -16.42 -15.40 -5.04
C ASN A 13 -17.42 -16.54 -4.97
N LEU A 14 -17.25 -17.44 -4.01
CA LEU A 14 -18.24 -18.47 -3.76
C LEU A 14 -19.50 -17.84 -3.16
N ARG A 15 -20.57 -17.76 -3.95
CA ARG A 15 -21.84 -17.11 -3.58
C ARG A 15 -22.88 -18.13 -3.13
N ALA A 16 -23.64 -17.77 -2.11
CA ALA A 16 -24.74 -18.59 -1.62
C ALA A 16 -25.93 -18.56 -2.58
N LYS A 17 -26.53 -19.74 -2.83
CA LYS A 17 -27.78 -19.88 -3.58
C LYS A 17 -29.00 -19.70 -2.67
N GLN A 18 -30.18 -19.52 -3.26
CA GLN A 18 -31.43 -19.40 -2.50
C GLN A 18 -31.63 -20.60 -1.56
N GLY A 19 -31.82 -20.32 -0.27
CA GLY A 19 -32.11 -21.33 0.75
C GLY A 19 -30.89 -22.08 1.30
N GLU A 20 -29.66 -21.72 0.92
CA GLU A 20 -28.47 -22.32 1.52
C GLU A 20 -28.30 -21.89 2.97
N SER A 21 -28.16 -22.89 3.85
CA SER A 21 -27.83 -22.70 5.25
C SER A 21 -26.68 -23.63 5.65
N LEU A 22 -25.82 -23.12 6.53
CA LEU A 22 -24.81 -23.92 7.20
C LEU A 22 -25.14 -23.94 8.69
N HIS A 23 -25.66 -25.06 9.18
CA HIS A 23 -26.14 -25.21 10.56
C HIS A 23 -27.16 -24.10 10.91
N ASN A 24 -26.80 -23.17 11.82
CA ASN A 24 -27.64 -22.05 12.26
C ASN A 24 -27.43 -20.75 11.45
N ILE A 25 -26.67 -20.82 10.36
CA ILE A 25 -26.32 -19.67 9.53
C ILE A 25 -27.13 -19.73 8.26
N HIS A 26 -28.10 -18.83 8.12
CA HIS A 26 -28.80 -18.60 6.86
C HIS A 26 -28.05 -17.55 6.04
N PHE A 27 -27.69 -17.91 4.81
CA PHE A 27 -27.06 -16.98 3.88
C PHE A 27 -28.14 -16.27 3.05
N LEU A 28 -27.86 -15.02 2.69
CA LEU A 28 -28.66 -14.33 1.68
C LEU A 28 -28.23 -14.81 0.29
N GLU A 29 -29.17 -14.85 -0.65
CA GLU A 29 -28.85 -15.12 -2.06
C GLU A 29 -27.82 -14.11 -2.58
N GLY A 30 -26.75 -14.62 -3.21
CA GLY A 30 -25.68 -13.78 -3.73
C GLY A 30 -24.70 -13.25 -2.68
N GLN A 31 -24.74 -13.73 -1.43
CA GLN A 31 -23.77 -13.37 -0.39
C GLN A 31 -22.49 -14.21 -0.51
N PRO A 32 -21.28 -13.61 -0.34
CA PRO A 32 -20.03 -14.35 -0.28
C PRO A 32 -19.97 -15.29 0.95
N ILE A 33 -19.81 -16.59 0.74
CA ILE A 33 -19.87 -17.61 1.80
C ILE A 33 -18.61 -17.55 2.68
N ILE A 34 -17.42 -17.65 2.09
CA ILE A 34 -16.15 -17.76 2.85
C ILE A 34 -15.90 -16.55 3.75
N PRO A 35 -16.04 -15.29 3.27
CA PRO A 35 -15.88 -14.12 4.14
C PRO A 35 -16.91 -14.02 5.27
N GLU A 36 -18.16 -14.46 5.04
CA GLU A 36 -19.19 -14.47 6.08
C GLU A 36 -18.87 -15.52 7.16
N LEU A 37 -18.42 -16.71 6.75
CA LEU A 37 -17.96 -17.74 7.68
C LEU A 37 -16.73 -17.30 8.48
N ALA A 38 -15.83 -16.54 7.86
CA ALA A 38 -14.70 -15.93 8.54
C ALA A 38 -15.14 -14.86 9.54
N ALA A 39 -16.09 -13.99 9.17
CA ALA A 39 -16.63 -12.95 10.05
C ALA A 39 -17.37 -13.53 11.27
N ARG A 40 -18.00 -14.70 11.12
CA ARG A 40 -18.68 -15.42 12.21
C ARG A 40 -17.75 -16.31 13.05
N GLY A 41 -16.45 -16.37 12.70
CA GLY A 41 -15.46 -17.16 13.42
C GLY A 41 -15.54 -18.68 13.18
N VAL A 42 -16.31 -19.12 12.18
CA VAL A 42 -16.35 -20.54 11.77
C VAL A 42 -15.07 -20.90 11.03
N ILE A 43 -14.58 -19.99 10.17
CA ILE A 43 -13.26 -20.07 9.54
C ILE A 43 -12.34 -19.11 10.28
N GLN A 44 -11.22 -19.61 10.82
CA GLN A 44 -10.26 -18.75 11.52
C GLN A 44 -9.40 -17.93 10.55
N GLN A 45 -8.85 -18.58 9.52
CA GLN A 45 -7.94 -17.93 8.58
C GLN A 45 -7.79 -18.75 7.30
N VAL A 46 -7.52 -18.07 6.19
CA VAL A 46 -7.19 -18.66 4.89
C VAL A 46 -5.88 -18.02 4.42
N PHE A 47 -4.82 -18.80 4.32
CA PHE A 47 -3.49 -18.31 3.91
C PHE A 47 -2.83 -19.26 2.91
N PRO A 48 -2.03 -18.73 1.96
CA PRO A 48 -1.27 -19.56 1.03
C PRO A 48 -0.09 -20.24 1.73
N LEU A 49 0.27 -21.44 1.25
CA LEU A 49 1.47 -22.15 1.69
C LEU A 49 2.72 -21.66 0.94
N HIS A 50 3.82 -21.53 1.67
CA HIS A 50 5.13 -21.14 1.11
C HIS A 50 5.89 -22.35 0.55
N GLU A 51 6.59 -22.12 -0.57
CA GLU A 51 7.51 -23.10 -1.13
C GLU A 51 8.94 -22.84 -0.62
N GLN A 52 9.37 -23.67 0.33
CA GLN A 52 10.63 -23.50 1.04
C GLN A 52 11.87 -23.50 0.14
N ARG A 53 11.82 -24.18 -1.02
CA ARG A 53 12.95 -24.26 -1.96
C ARG A 53 13.20 -22.90 -2.62
N ILE A 54 12.15 -22.27 -3.14
CA ILE A 54 12.24 -20.96 -3.80
C ILE A 54 12.60 -19.89 -2.77
N LEU A 55 11.97 -19.93 -1.59
CA LEU A 55 12.26 -18.98 -0.52
C LEU A 55 13.74 -19.01 -0.10
N LYS A 56 14.34 -20.19 0.04
CA LYS A 56 15.77 -20.33 0.36
C LYS A 56 16.66 -19.78 -0.76
N ARG A 57 16.30 -20.00 -2.03
CA ARG A 57 17.04 -19.43 -3.17
C ARG A 57 16.98 -17.91 -3.14
N LEU A 58 15.78 -17.34 -2.99
CA LEU A 58 15.55 -15.91 -2.93
C LEU A 58 16.28 -15.28 -1.75
N MET A 59 16.28 -15.91 -0.57
CA MET A 59 17.02 -15.44 0.59
C MET A 59 18.53 -15.33 0.31
N LYS A 60 19.11 -16.29 -0.43
CA LYS A 60 20.52 -16.28 -0.79
C LYS A 60 20.86 -15.24 -1.86
N SER A 61 20.05 -15.14 -2.93
CA SER A 61 20.32 -14.25 -4.06
C SER A 61 19.91 -12.80 -3.84
N TRP A 62 18.98 -12.53 -2.92
CA TRP A 62 18.46 -11.19 -2.69
C TRP A 62 18.84 -10.62 -1.33
N VAL A 63 18.61 -11.36 -0.24
CA VAL A 63 18.81 -10.82 1.13
C VAL A 63 20.28 -10.87 1.54
N GLN A 64 20.98 -11.94 1.19
CA GLN A 64 22.40 -12.13 1.52
C GLN A 64 23.34 -11.47 0.51
N ALA A 65 22.85 -11.13 -0.68
CA ALA A 65 23.62 -10.45 -1.71
C ALA A 65 23.68 -8.95 -1.41
N VAL A 66 24.79 -8.52 -0.81
CA VAL A 66 25.01 -7.10 -0.48
C VAL A 66 25.48 -6.36 -1.73
N CYS A 67 24.86 -5.21 -2.02
CA CYS A 67 25.17 -4.34 -3.16
C CYS A 67 24.93 -4.94 -4.56
N GLU A 68 24.20 -6.06 -4.67
CA GLU A 68 23.70 -6.54 -5.96
C GLU A 68 22.35 -5.90 -6.30
N ALA A 69 22.04 -5.83 -7.60
CA ALA A 69 20.73 -5.37 -8.07
C ALA A 69 19.65 -6.34 -7.59
N GLN A 70 18.56 -5.81 -7.02
CA GLN A 70 17.48 -6.64 -6.49
C GLN A 70 16.78 -7.42 -7.62
N PRO A 71 16.55 -8.73 -7.48
CA PRO A 71 15.85 -9.54 -8.48
C PRO A 71 14.33 -9.32 -8.38
N LEU A 72 13.86 -8.14 -8.84
CA LEU A 72 12.47 -7.71 -8.69
C LEU A 72 11.46 -8.63 -9.38
N ASP A 73 11.82 -9.24 -10.50
CA ASP A 73 10.93 -10.17 -11.22
C ASP A 73 10.71 -11.46 -10.42
N GLU A 74 11.75 -12.03 -9.81
CA GLU A 74 11.60 -13.23 -8.97
C GLU A 74 10.77 -12.95 -7.70
N ILE A 75 10.93 -11.76 -7.13
CA ILE A 75 10.10 -11.29 -6.01
C ILE A 75 8.64 -11.16 -6.46
N CYS A 76 8.40 -10.64 -7.66
CA CYS A 76 7.07 -10.52 -8.26
C CYS A 76 6.41 -11.88 -8.48
N ASP A 77 7.12 -12.84 -9.06
CA ASP A 77 6.59 -14.18 -9.33
C ASP A 77 6.20 -14.94 -8.05
N TYR A 78 7.00 -14.76 -6.98
CA TYR A 78 6.80 -15.46 -5.72
C TYR A 78 5.79 -14.77 -4.79
N PHE A 79 5.93 -13.47 -4.55
CA PHE A 79 5.09 -12.71 -3.60
C PHE A 79 3.95 -11.93 -4.28
N GLY A 80 4.05 -11.66 -5.57
CA GLY A 80 3.10 -10.87 -6.33
C GLY A 80 3.50 -9.41 -6.49
N VAL A 81 2.82 -8.75 -7.42
CA VAL A 81 3.11 -7.41 -7.90
C VAL A 81 3.12 -6.36 -6.78
N LYS A 82 2.16 -6.42 -5.84
CA LYS A 82 2.06 -5.44 -4.74
C LYS A 82 3.32 -5.42 -3.86
N ILE A 83 3.85 -6.61 -3.54
CA ILE A 83 5.05 -6.75 -2.70
C ILE A 83 6.30 -6.38 -3.51
N ALA A 84 6.38 -6.81 -4.77
CA ALA A 84 7.48 -6.46 -5.66
C ALA A 84 7.58 -4.94 -5.91
N MET A 85 6.44 -4.26 -6.10
CA MET A 85 6.39 -2.80 -6.26
C MET A 85 6.91 -2.07 -5.01
N TYR A 86 6.57 -2.56 -3.82
CA TYR A 86 7.11 -2.04 -2.57
C TYR A 86 8.64 -2.18 -2.51
N PHE A 87 9.19 -3.35 -2.83
CA PHE A 87 10.64 -3.55 -2.81
C PHE A 87 11.36 -2.77 -3.92
N ALA A 88 10.74 -2.65 -5.11
CA ALA A 88 11.23 -1.77 -6.17
C ALA A 88 11.32 -0.31 -5.71
N TRP A 89 10.29 0.19 -5.03
CA TRP A 89 10.29 1.53 -4.42
C TRP A 89 11.39 1.66 -3.38
N LEU A 90 11.54 0.68 -2.50
CA LEU A 90 12.54 0.68 -1.44
C LEU A 90 13.97 0.72 -2.02
N GLY A 91 14.27 -0.10 -3.02
CA GLY A 91 15.55 -0.11 -3.72
C GLY A 91 15.82 1.21 -4.45
N PHE A 92 14.80 1.76 -5.11
CA PHE A 92 14.90 3.08 -5.75
C PHE A 92 15.15 4.20 -4.73
N TYR A 93 14.39 4.23 -3.64
CA TYR A 93 14.53 5.23 -2.57
C TYR A 93 15.92 5.19 -1.93
N THR A 94 16.39 4.00 -1.55
CA THR A 94 17.71 3.83 -0.91
C THR A 94 18.86 4.23 -1.82
N SER A 95 18.81 3.85 -3.10
CA SER A 95 19.81 4.28 -4.08
C SER A 95 19.75 5.80 -4.35
N ALA A 96 18.57 6.39 -4.42
CA ALA A 96 18.41 7.83 -4.65
C ALA A 96 18.82 8.68 -3.44
N MET A 97 18.70 8.16 -2.21
CA MET A 97 19.17 8.83 -0.99
C MET A 97 20.68 9.00 -0.91
N VAL A 98 21.44 8.22 -1.69
CA VAL A 98 22.90 8.38 -1.77
C VAL A 98 23.28 9.77 -2.30
N TYR A 99 22.51 10.35 -3.24
CA TYR A 99 22.85 11.67 -3.80
C TYR A 99 22.77 12.79 -2.74
N PRO A 100 21.66 12.97 -1.99
CA PRO A 100 21.61 13.95 -0.92
C PRO A 100 22.56 13.66 0.22
N ALA A 101 22.81 12.38 0.54
CA ALA A 101 23.75 12.01 1.59
C ALA A 101 25.17 12.47 1.25
N VAL A 102 25.67 12.14 0.05
CA VAL A 102 27.02 12.54 -0.39
C VAL A 102 27.11 14.06 -0.53
N PHE A 103 26.14 14.70 -1.19
CA PHE A 103 26.16 16.14 -1.39
C PHE A 103 26.07 16.92 -0.07
N GLY A 104 25.19 16.49 0.84
CA GLY A 104 25.04 17.06 2.17
C GLY A 104 26.29 16.87 3.04
N SER A 105 26.92 15.69 3.01
CA SER A 105 28.18 15.47 3.73
C SER A 105 29.30 16.36 3.23
N ILE A 106 29.42 16.60 1.91
CA ILE A 106 30.41 17.52 1.35
C ILE A 106 30.16 18.94 1.85
N LEU A 107 28.92 19.45 1.73
CA LEU A 107 28.59 20.80 2.20
C LEU A 107 28.80 20.96 3.70
N TYR A 108 28.51 19.93 4.50
CA TYR A 108 28.72 19.96 5.95
C TYR A 108 30.19 20.23 6.31
N THR A 109 31.16 19.70 5.56
CA THR A 109 32.59 19.99 5.81
C THR A 109 32.97 21.45 5.53
N PHE A 110 32.26 22.14 4.64
CA PHE A 110 32.52 23.55 4.29
C PHE A 110 31.83 24.54 5.25
N THR A 111 30.76 24.12 5.92
CA THR A 111 30.00 24.92 6.90
C THR A 111 30.86 25.38 8.10
N GLU A 112 31.91 24.63 8.46
CA GLU A 112 32.77 24.93 9.63
C GLU A 112 33.71 26.14 9.42
N SER A 113 33.74 26.74 8.23
CA SER A 113 34.72 27.78 7.88
C SER A 113 34.34 29.20 8.31
N ASP A 114 33.10 29.66 8.07
CA ASP A 114 32.65 31.04 8.34
C ASP A 114 31.10 31.16 8.30
N GLN A 115 30.50 32.12 9.01
CA GLN A 115 29.04 32.36 9.02
C GLN A 115 28.46 32.62 7.61
N THR A 116 29.19 33.34 6.76
CA THR A 116 28.81 33.60 5.37
C THR A 116 28.84 32.33 4.52
N SER A 117 29.79 31.43 4.79
CA SER A 117 29.87 30.11 4.15
C SER A 117 28.68 29.23 4.53
N GLN A 118 28.23 29.29 5.79
CA GLN A 118 27.04 28.57 6.26
C GLN A 118 25.78 28.99 5.50
N ASP A 119 25.53 30.30 5.40
CA ASP A 119 24.34 30.83 4.73
C ASP A 119 24.31 30.43 3.25
N ILE A 120 25.46 30.52 2.58
CA ILE A 120 25.60 30.10 1.18
C ILE A 120 25.38 28.59 1.03
N CYS A 121 25.99 27.77 1.89
CA CYS A 121 25.80 26.31 1.87
C CYS A 121 24.34 25.91 2.10
N CYS A 122 23.63 26.58 3.00
CA CYS A 122 22.21 26.36 3.25
C CYS A 122 21.35 26.65 2.02
N VAL A 123 21.57 27.79 1.35
CA VAL A 123 20.83 28.14 0.13
C VAL A 123 21.11 27.15 -1.00
N VAL A 124 22.37 26.78 -1.21
CA VAL A 124 22.77 25.79 -2.22
C VAL A 124 22.13 24.43 -1.94
N PHE A 125 22.15 23.98 -0.68
CA PHE A 125 21.52 22.73 -0.29
C PHE A 125 20.00 22.77 -0.46
N ALA A 126 19.33 23.88 -0.14
CA ALA A 126 17.89 24.03 -0.33
C ALA A 126 17.50 23.93 -1.81
N ILE A 127 18.20 24.63 -2.70
CA ILE A 127 17.97 24.57 -4.15
C ILE A 127 18.17 23.13 -4.66
N PHE A 128 19.28 22.48 -4.25
CA PHE A 128 19.54 21.09 -4.57
C PHE A 128 18.40 20.17 -4.13
N ASN A 129 17.89 20.29 -2.90
CA ASN A 129 16.81 19.43 -2.40
C ASN A 129 15.50 19.60 -3.18
N VAL A 130 15.16 20.82 -3.60
CA VAL A 130 13.97 21.07 -4.42
C VAL A 130 14.11 20.41 -5.79
N VAL A 131 15.27 20.57 -6.44
CA VAL A 131 15.53 19.95 -7.75
C VAL A 131 15.60 18.42 -7.63
N TRP A 132 16.33 17.91 -6.65
CA TRP A 132 16.47 16.47 -6.43
C TRP A 132 15.14 15.81 -6.08
N SER A 133 14.32 16.40 -5.20
CA SER A 133 13.02 15.82 -4.80
C SER A 133 12.02 15.77 -5.96
N THR A 134 12.00 16.81 -6.81
CA THR A 134 11.16 16.82 -8.01
C THR A 134 11.61 15.78 -9.02
N LEU A 135 12.92 15.69 -9.32
CA LEU A 135 13.47 14.64 -10.18
C LEU A 135 13.21 13.24 -9.63
N PHE A 136 13.39 13.03 -8.32
CA PHE A 136 13.14 11.76 -7.65
C PHE A 136 11.70 11.27 -7.84
N LEU A 137 10.72 12.15 -7.62
CA LEU A 137 9.30 11.80 -7.78
C LEU A 137 8.94 11.52 -9.24
N GLU A 138 9.43 12.33 -10.18
CA GLU A 138 9.15 12.12 -11.61
C GLU A 138 9.83 10.84 -12.15
N GLU A 139 11.06 10.56 -11.72
CA GLU A 139 11.74 9.31 -12.06
C GLU A 139 11.00 8.08 -11.52
N TRP A 140 10.47 8.16 -10.30
CA TRP A 140 9.67 7.08 -9.77
C TRP A 140 8.37 6.89 -10.52
N LYS A 141 7.64 7.95 -10.86
CA LYS A 141 6.41 7.82 -11.65
C LYS A 141 6.67 7.07 -12.96
N ARG A 142 7.79 7.39 -13.64
CA ARG A 142 8.21 6.70 -14.86
C ARG A 142 8.58 5.23 -14.62
N ARG A 143 9.45 4.94 -13.64
CA ARG A 143 9.88 3.56 -13.31
C ARG A 143 8.72 2.71 -12.80
N GLY A 144 7.84 3.29 -11.98
CA GLY A 144 6.64 2.64 -11.46
C GLY A 144 5.67 2.25 -12.59
N ALA A 145 5.50 3.12 -13.58
CA ALA A 145 4.71 2.81 -14.79
C ALA A 145 5.36 1.70 -15.64
N GLU A 146 6.69 1.72 -15.80
CA GLU A 146 7.44 0.66 -16.49
C GLU A 146 7.26 -0.70 -15.80
N PHE A 147 7.39 -0.76 -14.47
CA PHE A 147 7.17 -1.98 -13.72
C PHE A 147 5.70 -2.45 -13.77
N ALA A 148 4.74 -1.53 -13.65
CA ALA A 148 3.32 -1.86 -13.77
C ALA A 148 2.99 -2.41 -15.17
N TYR A 149 3.60 -1.86 -16.21
CA TYR A 149 3.48 -2.37 -17.59
C TYR A 149 4.09 -3.77 -17.71
N LYS A 150 5.34 -3.94 -17.27
CA LYS A 150 6.08 -5.22 -17.35
C LYS A 150 5.37 -6.34 -16.61
N TRP A 151 4.76 -6.04 -15.47
CA TRP A 151 4.03 -7.01 -14.65
C TRP A 151 2.54 -7.11 -15.00
N GLY A 152 2.07 -6.42 -16.05
CA GLY A 152 0.71 -6.56 -16.57
C GLY A 152 -0.39 -5.97 -15.69
N THR A 153 -0.06 -5.08 -14.75
CA THR A 153 -1.02 -4.38 -13.87
C THR A 153 -1.23 -2.91 -14.25
N LEU A 154 -0.73 -2.47 -15.40
CA LEU A 154 -0.97 -1.11 -15.87
C LEU A 154 -2.44 -0.91 -16.28
N ASP A 155 -3.00 -1.89 -16.99
CA ASP A 155 -4.35 -1.85 -17.55
C ASP A 155 -5.38 -2.62 -16.72
N THR A 156 -5.09 -2.89 -15.43
CA THR A 156 -6.08 -3.49 -14.54
C THR A 156 -7.37 -2.66 -14.61
N PRO A 157 -8.53 -3.30 -14.85
CA PRO A 157 -9.78 -2.59 -15.04
C PRO A 157 -10.02 -1.63 -13.89
N ALA A 158 -10.57 -0.45 -14.21
CA ALA A 158 -10.80 0.61 -13.24
C ALA A 158 -11.40 0.05 -11.95
N GLU A 159 -10.97 0.55 -10.79
CA GLU A 159 -11.37 0.13 -9.42
C GLU A 159 -12.91 -0.06 -9.26
N SER A 160 -13.71 0.53 -10.14
CA SER A 160 -15.16 0.29 -10.30
C SER A 160 -15.59 -1.13 -10.72
N ILE A 161 -14.70 -1.93 -11.31
CA ILE A 161 -14.96 -3.32 -11.71
C ILE A 161 -14.45 -4.29 -10.63
N GLU A 162 -13.59 -3.84 -9.72
CA GLU A 162 -13.20 -4.64 -8.57
C GLU A 162 -14.42 -4.87 -7.66
N GLU A 163 -14.54 -6.11 -7.19
CA GLU A 163 -15.63 -6.49 -6.32
C GLU A 163 -15.52 -5.76 -4.97
N PRO A 164 -16.66 -5.33 -4.40
CA PRO A 164 -16.65 -4.64 -3.13
C PRO A 164 -16.08 -5.56 -2.04
N ARG A 165 -15.30 -4.97 -1.13
CA ARG A 165 -14.74 -5.68 0.03
C ARG A 165 -15.84 -6.51 0.73
N PRO A 166 -15.55 -7.73 1.20
CA PRO A 166 -16.60 -8.61 1.72
C PRO A 166 -17.40 -8.07 2.92
N GLN A 167 -16.79 -7.19 3.71
CA GLN A 167 -17.43 -6.55 4.88
C GLN A 167 -18.21 -5.28 4.50
N PHE A 168 -18.31 -4.94 3.22
CA PHE A 168 -19.04 -3.77 2.77
C PHE A 168 -20.54 -3.95 3.01
N ARG A 169 -21.14 -2.98 3.70
CA ARG A 169 -22.57 -2.95 3.98
C ARG A 169 -23.21 -1.78 3.24
N GLY A 170 -24.34 -2.03 2.61
CA GLY A 170 -25.09 -1.02 1.86
C GLY A 170 -26.53 -1.42 1.64
N THR A 171 -27.28 -0.58 0.95
CA THR A 171 -28.62 -0.90 0.45
C THR A 171 -28.47 -1.61 -0.89
N LYS A 172 -29.24 -2.69 -1.10
CA LYS A 172 -29.26 -3.41 -2.38
C LYS A 172 -29.76 -2.49 -3.50
N ARG A 173 -29.07 -2.47 -4.64
CA ARG A 173 -29.43 -1.72 -5.83
C ARG A 173 -28.94 -2.47 -7.07
N ILE A 174 -29.63 -2.32 -8.20
CA ILE A 174 -29.12 -2.77 -9.52
C ILE A 174 -28.11 -1.73 -10.05
N SER A 175 -26.90 -2.19 -10.34
CA SER A 175 -25.82 -1.34 -10.87
C SER A 175 -26.21 -0.75 -12.23
N PRO A 176 -26.06 0.58 -12.43
CA PRO A 176 -26.37 1.22 -13.72
C PRO A 176 -25.38 0.85 -14.84
N VAL A 177 -24.23 0.25 -14.50
CA VAL A 177 -23.16 -0.09 -15.46
C VAL A 177 -23.15 -1.58 -15.77
N THR A 178 -23.19 -2.44 -14.76
CA THR A 178 -23.08 -3.90 -14.94
C THR A 178 -24.42 -4.62 -14.97
N SER A 179 -25.53 -3.92 -14.66
CA SER A 179 -26.86 -4.51 -14.48
C SER A 179 -26.95 -5.64 -13.44
N ALA A 180 -25.91 -5.84 -12.64
CA ALA A 180 -25.88 -6.81 -11.55
C ALA A 180 -26.40 -6.20 -10.23
N GLU A 181 -26.91 -7.04 -9.33
CA GLU A 181 -27.24 -6.60 -7.96
C GLU A 181 -25.97 -6.31 -7.16
N GLU A 182 -25.89 -5.11 -6.60
CA GLU A 182 -24.76 -4.67 -5.77
C GLU A 182 -25.24 -4.02 -4.47
N PHE A 183 -24.35 -4.00 -3.47
CA PHE A 183 -24.53 -3.15 -2.30
C PHE A 183 -24.09 -1.73 -2.64
N TYR A 184 -24.97 -0.75 -2.41
CA TYR A 184 -24.68 0.67 -2.61
C TYR A 184 -24.69 1.42 -1.28
N TYR A 185 -23.69 2.27 -1.06
CA TYR A 185 -23.65 3.19 0.09
C TYR A 185 -23.60 4.65 -0.39
N PRO A 186 -24.55 5.51 0.02
CA PRO A 186 -24.61 6.89 -0.47
C PRO A 186 -23.33 7.69 -0.16
N PRO A 187 -22.74 8.37 -1.16
CA PRO A 187 -21.47 9.08 -0.98
C PRO A 187 -21.57 10.26 0.00
N TRP A 188 -22.74 10.90 0.11
CA TRP A 188 -22.96 12.00 1.05
C TRP A 188 -22.88 11.54 2.51
N LYS A 189 -23.39 10.35 2.84
CA LYS A 189 -23.27 9.77 4.20
C LYS A 189 -21.82 9.45 4.53
N ARG A 190 -21.08 8.93 3.54
CA ARG A 190 -19.65 8.63 3.68
C ARG A 190 -18.85 9.91 3.93
N ARG A 191 -19.11 10.97 3.16
CA ARG A 191 -18.50 12.29 3.35
C ARG A 191 -18.86 12.89 4.69
N LEU A 192 -20.13 12.80 5.12
CA LEU A 192 -20.55 13.29 6.43
C LEU A 192 -19.81 12.59 7.56
N PHE A 193 -19.68 11.26 7.51
CA PHE A 193 -18.90 10.49 8.50
C PHE A 193 -17.42 10.85 8.48
N GLN A 194 -16.81 10.98 7.30
CA GLN A 194 -15.41 11.41 7.16
C GLN A 194 -15.21 12.82 7.75
N CYS A 195 -16.11 13.76 7.48
CA CYS A 195 -15.98 15.14 7.94
C CYS A 195 -16.31 15.33 9.42
N LEU A 196 -17.30 14.62 9.98
CA LEU A 196 -17.75 14.81 11.36
C LEU A 196 -17.09 13.86 12.36
N VAL A 197 -16.53 12.74 11.90
CA VAL A 197 -15.92 11.73 12.78
C VAL A 197 -14.44 11.59 12.48
N SER A 198 -14.06 11.17 11.26
CA SER A 198 -12.66 10.88 10.96
C SER A 198 -11.77 12.12 11.06
N LEU A 199 -12.16 13.25 10.46
CA LEU A 199 -11.37 14.48 10.49
C LEU A 199 -11.19 15.04 11.92
N PRO A 200 -12.24 15.21 12.76
CA PRO A 200 -12.06 15.68 14.12
C PRO A 200 -11.21 14.74 14.98
N VAL A 201 -11.37 13.43 14.83
CA VAL A 201 -10.54 12.44 15.54
C VAL A 201 -9.08 12.58 15.13
N CYS A 202 -8.78 12.68 13.83
CA CYS A 202 -7.42 12.92 13.34
C CYS A 202 -6.83 14.23 13.89
N LEU A 203 -7.61 15.33 13.89
CA LEU A 203 -7.17 16.62 14.43
C LEU A 203 -6.92 16.56 15.94
N ALA A 204 -7.76 15.84 16.69
CA ALA A 204 -7.58 15.63 18.12
C ALA A 204 -6.31 14.79 18.43
N CYS A 205 -6.04 13.77 17.62
CA CYS A 205 -4.79 13.00 17.75
C CYS A 205 -3.57 13.87 17.43
N LEU A 206 -3.61 14.66 16.36
CA LEU A 206 -2.53 15.57 15.99
C LEU A 206 -2.29 16.65 17.05
N SER A 207 -3.36 17.23 17.61
CA SER A 207 -3.23 18.22 18.68
C SER A 207 -2.68 17.60 19.96
N CYS A 208 -3.09 16.37 20.31
CA CYS A 208 -2.53 15.64 21.45
C CYS A 208 -1.01 15.42 21.29
N VAL A 209 -0.56 14.94 20.13
CA VAL A 209 0.87 14.77 19.84
C VAL A 209 1.62 16.10 19.95
N PHE A 210 1.03 17.19 19.44
CA PHE A 210 1.62 18.53 19.53
C PHE A 210 1.74 19.03 20.97
N LEU A 211 0.70 18.86 21.80
CA LEU A 211 0.73 19.24 23.21
C LEU A 211 1.73 18.41 24.01
N LEU A 212 1.83 17.11 23.74
CA LEU A 212 2.84 16.25 24.36
C LEU A 212 4.26 16.71 24.00
N MET A 213 4.49 17.05 22.74
CA MET A 213 5.77 17.62 22.30
C MET A 213 6.11 18.92 23.03
N LEU A 214 5.16 19.84 23.17
CA LEU A 214 5.36 21.07 23.96
C LEU A 214 5.63 20.78 25.44
N GLY A 215 4.94 19.79 26.01
CA GLY A 215 5.18 19.33 27.37
C GLY A 215 6.59 18.77 27.56
N CYS A 216 7.09 17.98 26.61
CA CYS A 216 8.47 17.51 26.62
C CYS A 216 9.48 18.66 26.57
N PHE A 217 9.24 19.68 25.74
CA PHE A 217 10.13 20.85 25.67
C PHE A 217 10.12 21.71 26.93
N GLN A 218 9.03 21.75 27.68
CA GLN A 218 8.98 22.47 28.96
C GLN A 218 9.63 21.70 30.12
N LEU A 219 9.70 20.36 30.01
CA LEU A 219 10.31 19.50 31.02
C LEU A 219 11.83 19.30 30.82
N GLN A 220 12.33 19.55 29.62
CA GLN A 220 13.75 19.47 29.25
C GLN A 220 14.47 20.79 29.50
#